data_AF-A0A7J8T855-F1
#
_entry.id   AF-A0A7J8T855-F1
#
_cell.length_a   1.000
_cell.length_b   1.000
_cell.length_c   1.000
_cell.angle_alpha   90.00
_cell.angle_beta   90.00
_cell.angle_gamma   90.00
#
_symmetry.space_group_name_H-M   'P 1'
#
loop_
_entity.id
_entity.type
_entity.pdbx_description
1 polymer ?
#
loop_
_entity_poly.entity_id
_entity_poly.type
_entity_poly.pdbx_seq_one_letter_code
_entity_poly.pdbx_strand_id
1 'polypeptide(L)' 'MRLQIMHQKRMSTDDINASFNPISLDHIFKDVDPLSEWLHEKENPLLDGKNAGVLPVDTSDDE' A
#
# COMPACT_ATOMS: atom_id res chain seq x y z
N MET A 1 14.96 2.83 -30.82
CA MET A 1 15.98 2.40 -29.84
C MET A 1 15.96 0.88 -29.76
N ARG A 2 17.10 0.20 -29.88
CA ARG A 2 17.19 -1.26 -29.72
C ARG A 2 17.62 -1.57 -28.27
N LEU A 3 16.74 -2.21 -27.51
CA LEU A 3 17.04 -2.67 -26.16
C LEU A 3 17.99 -3.88 -26.26
N GLN A 4 19.25 -3.69 -25.87
CA GLN A 4 20.22 -4.79 -25.77
C GLN A 4 19.97 -5.50 -24.45
N ILE A 5 19.53 -6.76 -24.50
CA ILE A 5 19.40 -7.59 -23.31
C ILE A 5 20.83 -7.89 -22.83
N MET A 6 21.22 -7.30 -21.70
CA MET A 6 22.43 -7.71 -20.99
C MET A 6 22.21 -9.14 -20.52
N HIS A 7 22.98 -10.08 -21.07
CA HIS A 7 22.95 -11.47 -20.66
C HIS A 7 23.41 -11.55 -19.19
N GLN A 8 22.45 -11.67 -18.27
CA GLN A 8 22.76 -11.99 -16.87
C GLN A 8 23.38 -13.39 -16.86
N LYS A 9 24.66 -13.47 -16.49
CA LYS A 9 25.39 -14.73 -16.38
C LYS A 9 24.61 -15.65 -15.42
N ARG A 10 24.20 -16.83 -15.90
CA ARG A 10 23.55 -17.83 -15.04
C ARG A 10 24.55 -18.22 -13.95
N MET A 11 24.22 -17.93 -12.70
CA MET A 11 24.98 -18.38 -11.54
C MET A 11 24.90 -19.90 -11.45
N SER A 12 25.98 -20.56 -11.04
CA SER A 12 25.95 -22.00 -10.81
C SER A 12 25.06 -22.31 -9.59
N THR A 13 24.58 -23.54 -9.47
CA THR A 13 23.86 -23.99 -8.27
C THR A 13 24.68 -23.80 -6.99
N ASP A 14 26.00 -23.96 -7.07
CA ASP A 14 26.90 -23.74 -5.93
C ASP A 14 26.98 -22.25 -5.55
N ASP A 15 27.03 -21.35 -6.54
CA ASP A 15 27.01 -19.90 -6.30
C ASP A 15 25.67 -19.42 -5.74
N ILE A 16 24.56 -20.04 -6.16
CA ILE A 16 23.21 -19.77 -5.63
C ILE A 16 23.13 -20.19 -4.17
N ASN A 17 23.66 -21.36 -3.82
CA ASN A 17 23.68 -21.85 -2.44
C ASN A 17 24.57 -20.98 -1.55
N ALA A 18 25.73 -20.52 -2.06
CA ALA A 18 26.63 -19.64 -1.32
C ALA A 18 26.06 -18.23 -1.11
N SER A 19 25.22 -17.75 -2.03
CA SER A 19 24.60 -16.41 -1.97
C SER A 19 23.14 -16.43 -1.48
N PHE A 20 22.63 -17.60 -1.07
CA PHE A 20 21.23 -17.75 -0.68
C PHE A 20 20.93 -16.92 0.58
N ASN A 21 20.13 -15.88 0.41
CA ASN A 21 19.64 -15.03 1.49
C ASN A 21 18.13 -15.29 1.67
N PRO A 22 17.71 -16.17 2.60
CA PRO A 22 16.30 -16.43 2.83
C PRO A 22 15.60 -15.18 3.36
N ILE A 23 14.45 -14.85 2.79
CA ILE A 23 13.57 -13.82 3.32
C ILE A 23 12.84 -14.38 4.55
N SER A 24 12.75 -13.61 5.63
CA SER A 24 11.95 -13.99 6.81
C SER A 24 10.47 -14.08 6.43
N LEU A 25 9.89 -15.27 6.58
CA LEU A 25 8.47 -15.53 6.32
C LEU A 25 7.56 -15.04 7.45
N ASP A 26 8.12 -14.81 8.64
CA ASP A 26 7.39 -14.36 9.84
C ASP A 26 6.73 -12.98 9.64
N HIS A 27 7.19 -12.21 8.66
CA HIS A 27 6.63 -10.91 8.31
C HIS A 27 5.75 -10.92 7.06
N ILE A 28 5.80 -12.00 6.28
CA ILE A 28 5.00 -12.19 5.07
C ILE A 28 3.61 -12.75 5.42
N PHE A 29 3.56 -13.66 6.39
CA PHE A 29 2.33 -14.26 6.90
C PHE A 29 2.06 -13.81 8.32
N LYS A 30 2.08 -12.50 8.58
CA LYS A 30 1.55 -12.01 9.86
C LYS A 30 0.05 -12.34 9.88
N ASP A 31 -0.38 -13.07 10.91
CA ASP A 31 -1.81 -13.33 11.20
C ASP A 31 -2.58 -12.05 11.59
N VAL A 32 -1.91 -10.90 11.53
CA VAL A 32 -2.53 -9.59 11.72
C VAL A 32 -3.37 -9.28 10.49
N ASP A 33 -4.66 -9.10 10.70
CA ASP A 33 -5.58 -8.66 9.66
C ASP A 33 -5.10 -7.30 9.11
N PRO A 34 -4.68 -7.22 7.84
CA PRO A 34 -4.21 -5.97 7.23
C PRO A 34 -5.31 -4.90 7.19
N LEU A 35 -6.58 -5.29 7.36
CA LEU A 35 -7.70 -4.36 7.41
C LEU A 35 -7.95 -3.77 8.79
N SER A 36 -7.34 -4.32 9.85
CA SER A 36 -7.63 -3.91 11.23
C SER A 36 -7.27 -2.44 11.49
N GLU A 37 -6.18 -1.93 10.92
CA GLU A 37 -5.78 -0.52 11.06
C GLU A 37 -6.78 0.40 10.33
N TRP A 38 -7.18 0.02 9.11
CA TRP A 38 -8.14 0.77 8.29
C TRP A 38 -9.54 0.82 8.92
N LEU A 39 -9.99 -0.30 9.51
CA LEU A 39 -11.27 -0.36 10.21
C LEU A 39 -11.28 0.55 11.43
N HIS A 40 -10.19 0.59 12.20
CA HIS A 40 -10.06 1.46 13.36
C HIS A 40 -10.04 2.95 12.97
N GLU A 41 -9.40 3.28 11.85
CA GLU A 41 -9.41 4.65 11.31
C GLU A 41 -10.80 5.07 10.85
N LYS A 42 -11.55 4.19 10.18
CA LYS A 42 -12.93 4.46 9.76
C LYS A 42 -13.88 4.70 10.94
N GLU A 43 -13.68 4.01 12.06
CA GLU A 43 -14.50 4.16 13.27
C GLU A 43 -14.09 5.39 14.10
N ASN A 44 -13.01 6.08 13.72
CA ASN A 44 -12.52 7.22 14.46
C ASN A 44 -13.59 8.35 14.57
N PRO A 45 -14.08 8.68 15.78
CA PRO A 45 -15.10 9.70 15.99
C PRO A 45 -14.66 11.10 15.55
N LEU A 46 -13.35 11.33 15.39
CA LEU A 46 -12.81 12.58 14.87
C LEU A 46 -13.09 12.78 13.38
N LEU A 47 -13.38 11.70 12.65
CA LEU A 47 -13.73 11.71 11.23
C LEU A 47 -15.25 11.63 11.00
N ASP A 48 -16.06 11.62 12.06
CA ASP A 48 -17.52 11.47 12.05
C ASP A 48 -18.27 12.74 11.56
N GLY A 49 -17.61 13.54 10.72
CA GLY A 49 -18.29 14.54 9.89
C GLY A 49 -18.93 15.72 10.63
N LYS A 50 -18.55 16.04 11.87
CA LYS A 50 -19.02 17.28 12.53
C LYS A 50 -18.51 18.57 11.85
N ASN A 51 -17.64 18.44 10.86
CA ASN A 51 -17.18 19.50 9.97
C ASN A 51 -17.81 19.42 8.57
N ALA A 52 -18.90 18.68 8.38
CA ALA A 52 -19.82 18.91 7.26
C ALA A 52 -20.72 20.12 7.60
N GLY A 53 -20.10 21.29 7.79
CA GLY A 53 -20.83 22.54 7.67
C GLY A 53 -21.40 22.55 6.26
N VAL A 54 -22.69 22.27 6.14
CA VAL A 54 -23.45 22.43 4.90
C VAL A 54 -23.12 23.83 4.39
N LEU A 55 -22.33 23.91 3.33
CA LEU A 55 -22.11 25.19 2.67
C LEU A 55 -23.49 25.66 2.23
N PRO A 56 -23.91 26.89 2.57
CA PRO A 56 -25.16 27.41 2.08
C PRO A 56 -25.13 27.31 0.56
N VAL A 57 -26.14 26.64 0.00
CA VAL A 57 -26.40 26.70 -1.43
C VAL A 57 -26.70 28.17 -1.71
N ASP A 58 -25.83 28.83 -2.48
CA ASP A 58 -26.08 30.19 -2.95
C ASP A 58 -27.31 30.16 -3.87
N THR A 59 -28.49 30.34 -3.28
CA THR A 59 -29.71 30.68 -3.99
C THR A 59 -29.67 32.17 -4.30
N SER A 60 -28.68 32.61 -5.08
CA SER A 60 -28.83 33.87 -5.82
C SER A 60 -29.65 33.55 -7.06
N ASP A 61 -30.96 33.41 -6.86
CA ASP A 61 -31.94 33.53 -7.93
C ASP A 61 -31.95 35.02 -8.32
N ASP A 62 -31.31 35.33 -9.44
CA ASP A 62 -31.21 36.67 -10.00
C ASP A 62 -32.61 37.04 -10.51
N GLU A 63 -33.19 38.13 -9.98
CA GLU A 63 -34.54 38.65 -10.29
C GLU A 63 -34.69 39.08 -11.76
#